data_AF-A0A843RRC2-F1
#
_entry.id   AF-A0A843RRC2-F1
#
_cell.length_a   1.000
_cell.length_b   1.000
_cell.length_c   1.000
_cell.angle_alpha   90.00
_cell.angle_beta   90.00
_cell.angle_gamma   90.00
#
_symmetry.space_group_name_H-M   'P 1'
#
loop_
_entity.id
_entity.type
_entity.pdbx_description
1 polymer ?
#
loop_
_entity_poly.entity_id
_entity_poly.type
_entity_poly.pdbx_seq_one_letter_code
_entity_poly.pdbx_strand_id
1 'polypeptide(L)'
;MADRRHARGLIDTSVVIDLQLIEPTDLPVELAVSAVTMAELAAGPHATTDPAERARRQDRLQRAEAMFEPLPVDAAVARAYGRVYAAVASAGRKARGRRAVDLLIAATAVAAAVPLYSRNPDDFAGLSDLLEIVSV
;
A
#
# COMPACT_ATOMS: atom_id res chain seq x y z
N MET A 1 15.34 -16.65 17.15
CA MET A 1 15.36 -15.24 17.61
C MET A 1 13.98 -14.70 17.33
N ALA A 2 13.28 -14.14 18.32
CA ALA A 2 11.94 -13.61 18.08
C ALA A 2 12.06 -12.51 17.02
N ASP A 3 11.52 -12.76 15.83
CA ASP A 3 11.60 -11.81 14.73
C ASP A 3 10.84 -10.56 15.15
N ARG A 4 11.55 -9.45 15.26
CA ARG A 4 11.05 -8.27 15.94
C ARG A 4 10.19 -7.51 14.93
N ARG A 5 8.88 -7.75 14.98
CA ARG A 5 7.86 -7.01 14.19
C ARG A 5 8.17 -5.52 14.18
N HIS A 6 8.08 -4.90 13.00
CA HIS A 6 8.26 -3.47 12.85
C HIS A 6 7.25 -2.73 13.73
N ALA A 7 7.69 -1.65 14.39
CA ALA A 7 6.80 -0.85 15.25
C ALA A 7 5.63 -0.25 14.45
N ARG A 8 5.88 0.12 13.19
CA ARG A 8 4.90 0.67 12.26
C ARG A 8 5.23 0.25 10.83
N GLY A 9 4.22 0.01 10.02
CA GLY A 9 4.38 -0.31 8.59
C GLY A 9 3.21 0.21 7.76
N LEU A 10 3.49 0.59 6.51
CA LEU A 10 2.45 0.92 5.54
C LEU A 10 1.94 -0.38 4.93
N ILE A 11 0.65 -0.66 5.04
CA ILE A 11 0.01 -1.79 4.35
C ILE A 11 -0.58 -1.29 3.03
N ASP A 12 -0.31 -2.00 1.94
CA ASP A 12 -0.92 -1.68 0.65
C ASP A 12 -2.38 -2.13 0.56
N THR A 13 -3.02 -1.82 -0.56
CA THR A 13 -4.44 -2.13 -0.77
C THR A 13 -4.72 -3.63 -0.76
N SER A 14 -3.79 -4.47 -1.20
CA SER A 14 -3.96 -5.93 -1.17
C SER A 14 -3.99 -6.47 0.26
N VAL A 15 -3.17 -5.91 1.15
CA VAL A 15 -3.16 -6.26 2.57
C VAL A 15 -4.40 -5.75 3.29
N VAL A 16 -4.86 -4.52 3.00
CA VAL A 16 -6.13 -4.01 3.58
C VAL A 16 -7.32 -4.88 3.17
N ILE A 17 -7.33 -5.34 1.92
CA ILE A 17 -8.39 -6.20 1.37
C ILE A 17 -8.49 -7.53 2.12
N ASP A 18 -7.35 -8.14 2.42
CA ASP A 18 -7.25 -9.48 3.00
C ASP A 18 -6.81 -9.47 4.47
N LEU A 19 -6.92 -8.33 5.16
CA LEU A 19 -6.38 -8.13 6.51
C LEU A 19 -6.82 -9.20 7.52
N GLN A 20 -8.05 -9.71 7.39
CA GLN A 20 -8.61 -10.75 8.27
C GLN A 20 -8.07 -12.15 7.99
N LEU A 21 -7.35 -12.34 6.88
CA LEU A 21 -6.76 -13.61 6.45
C LEU A 21 -5.26 -13.70 6.78
N ILE A 22 -4.65 -12.60 7.26
CA ILE A 22 -3.22 -12.51 7.55
C ILE A 22 -2.99 -12.72 9.04
N GLU A 23 -2.01 -13.54 9.39
CA GLU A 23 -1.65 -13.77 10.79
C GLU A 23 -1.12 -12.48 11.43
N PRO A 24 -1.59 -12.07 12.62
CA PRO A 24 -1.15 -10.84 13.27
C PRO A 24 0.35 -10.77 13.57
N THR A 25 1.05 -11.91 13.56
CA THR A 25 2.50 -11.99 13.71
C THR A 25 3.26 -11.52 12.46
N ASP A 26 2.61 -11.58 11.29
CA ASP A 26 3.20 -11.21 10.00
C ASP A 26 2.97 -9.72 9.69
N LEU A 27 2.19 -9.02 10.52
CA LEU A 27 1.89 -7.59 10.41
C LEU A 27 2.76 -6.73 11.34
N PRO A 28 2.96 -5.44 11.05
CA PRO A 28 3.61 -4.51 11.98
C PRO A 28 2.73 -4.30 13.22
N VAL A 29 3.33 -3.78 14.29
CA VAL A 29 2.59 -3.49 15.54
C VAL A 29 1.53 -2.39 15.31
N GLU A 30 1.88 -1.35 14.55
CA GLU A 30 0.97 -0.30 14.12
C GLU A 30 0.81 -0.32 12.58
N LEU A 31 -0.43 -0.37 12.13
CA LEU A 31 -0.79 -0.35 10.70
C LEU A 31 -1.01 1.10 10.25
N ALA A 32 -0.38 1.48 9.14
CA ALA A 32 -0.69 2.71 8.42
C ALA A 32 -1.20 2.39 7.01
N VAL A 33 -2.05 3.26 6.46
CA VAL A 33 -2.52 3.18 5.06
C VAL A 33 -2.23 4.51 4.35
N SER A 34 -2.13 4.47 3.02
CA SER A 34 -1.97 5.68 2.23
C SER A 34 -3.33 6.23 1.78
N ALA A 35 -3.40 7.54 1.52
CA ALA A 35 -4.59 8.13 0.88
C ALA A 35 -4.86 7.52 -0.50
N VAL A 36 -3.83 6.99 -1.17
CA VAL A 36 -3.96 6.28 -2.45
C VAL A 36 -4.71 4.96 -2.26
N THR A 37 -4.38 4.19 -1.23
CA THR A 37 -5.11 2.96 -0.85
C THR A 37 -6.57 3.26 -0.54
N MET A 38 -6.85 4.34 0.18
CA MET A 38 -8.23 4.78 0.42
C MET A 38 -8.97 5.15 -0.87
N ALA A 39 -8.29 5.82 -1.80
CA ALA A 39 -8.86 6.13 -3.11
C ALA A 39 -9.18 4.87 -3.94
N GLU A 40 -8.33 3.85 -3.90
CA GLU A 40 -8.58 2.57 -4.57
C GLU A 40 -9.79 1.83 -3.97
N LEU A 41 -9.91 1.81 -2.64
CA LEU A 41 -11.08 1.25 -1.96
C LEU A 41 -12.36 2.04 -2.30
N ALA A 42 -12.28 3.37 -2.37
CA ALA A 42 -13.41 4.22 -2.73
C ALA A 42 -13.88 4.01 -4.18
N ALA A 43 -12.96 3.77 -5.11
CA ALA A 43 -13.29 3.43 -6.49
C ALA A 43 -13.94 2.03 -6.62
N GLY A 44 -13.59 1.10 -5.72
CA GLY A 44 -13.99 -0.31 -5.75
C GLY A 44 -15.49 -0.56 -5.95
N PRO A 45 -16.39 0.02 -5.13
CA PRO A 45 -17.85 -0.11 -5.29
C PRO A 45 -18.35 0.40 -6.64
N HIS A 46 -17.73 1.41 -7.23
CA HIS A 46 -18.14 1.98 -8.52
C HIS A 46 -17.67 1.14 -9.72
N ALA A 47 -16.64 0.31 -9.54
CA ALA A 47 -16.04 -0.50 -10.59
C ALA A 47 -16.72 -1.86 -10.84
N THR A 48 -17.75 -2.22 -10.08
CA THR A 48 -18.49 -3.49 -10.24
C THR A 48 -19.94 -3.26 -10.69
N THR A 49 -20.55 -4.24 -11.36
CA THR A 49 -21.98 -4.28 -11.67
C THR A 49 -22.77 -5.25 -10.78
N ASP A 50 -22.09 -6.17 -10.07
CA ASP A 50 -22.72 -7.11 -9.14
C ASP A 50 -23.13 -6.39 -7.84
N PRO A 51 -24.43 -6.37 -7.48
CA PRO A 51 -24.90 -5.74 -6.24
C PRO A 51 -24.29 -6.35 -4.96
N ALA A 52 -24.06 -7.66 -4.92
CA ALA A 52 -23.51 -8.33 -3.74
C ALA A 52 -22.03 -7.95 -3.54
N GLU A 53 -21.25 -7.95 -4.63
CA GLU A 53 -19.87 -7.47 -4.61
C GLU A 53 -19.78 -5.99 -4.26
N ARG A 54 -20.70 -5.16 -4.79
CA ARG A 54 -20.76 -3.73 -4.46
C ARG A 54 -20.94 -3.53 -2.95
N ALA A 55 -21.88 -4.24 -2.34
CA ALA A 55 -22.11 -4.18 -0.89
C ALA A 55 -20.86 -4.58 -0.09
N ARG A 56 -20.18 -5.66 -0.47
CA ARG A 56 -18.92 -6.09 0.17
C ARG A 56 -17.82 -5.03 0.08
N ARG A 57 -17.64 -4.40 -1.08
CA ARG A 57 -16.64 -3.34 -1.27
C ARG A 57 -16.98 -2.07 -0.50
N GLN A 58 -18.26 -1.72 -0.42
CA GLN A 58 -18.73 -0.56 0.34
C GLN A 58 -18.45 -0.75 1.85
N ASP A 59 -18.78 -1.93 2.36
CA ASP A 59 -18.54 -2.32 3.75
C ASP A 59 -17.02 -2.35 4.09
N ARG A 60 -16.19 -2.81 3.15
CA ARG A 60 -14.71 -2.71 3.28
C ARG A 60 -14.23 -1.26 3.34
N LEU A 61 -14.71 -0.38 2.47
CA LEU A 61 -14.36 1.04 2.49
C LEU A 61 -14.73 1.68 3.84
N GLN A 62 -15.96 1.48 4.31
CA GLN A 62 -16.44 2.05 5.57
C GLN A 62 -15.62 1.57 6.78
N ARG A 63 -15.23 0.30 6.81
CA ARG A 63 -14.32 -0.21 7.86
C ARG A 63 -12.95 0.44 7.80
N ALA A 64 -12.38 0.62 6.61
CA ALA A 64 -11.09 1.28 6.46
C ALA A 64 -11.15 2.75 6.89
N GLU A 65 -12.20 3.49 6.51
CA GLU A 65 -12.43 4.89 6.91
C GLU A 65 -12.62 5.03 8.43
N ALA A 66 -13.27 4.05 9.08
CA ALA A 66 -13.43 4.05 10.52
C ALA A 66 -12.16 3.69 11.29
N MET A 67 -11.24 2.94 10.66
CA MET A 67 -10.03 2.41 11.31
C MET A 67 -8.81 3.30 11.11
N PHE A 68 -8.71 4.00 9.99
CA PHE A 68 -7.48 4.66 9.57
C PHE A 68 -7.64 6.15 9.29
N GLU A 69 -6.69 6.93 9.79
CA GLU A 69 -6.37 8.25 9.24
C GLU A 69 -5.25 8.06 8.20
N PRO A 70 -5.53 8.22 6.89
CA PRO A 70 -4.58 7.88 5.85
C PRO A 70 -3.41 8.88 5.76
N LEU A 71 -2.22 8.36 5.47
CA LEU A 71 -1.07 9.22 5.17
C LEU A 71 -1.31 9.99 3.85
N PRO A 72 -1.17 11.33 3.84
CA PRO A 72 -1.48 12.14 2.68
C PRO A 72 -0.41 12.02 1.59
N VAL A 73 -0.80 12.27 0.35
CA VAL A 73 0.15 12.50 -0.75
C VAL A 73 0.55 13.98 -0.73
N ASP A 74 1.67 14.28 -0.08
CA ASP A 74 2.17 15.63 0.12
C ASP A 74 3.49 15.90 -0.65
N ALA A 75 4.14 17.03 -0.35
CA ALA A 75 5.41 17.39 -0.98
C ALA A 75 6.56 16.42 -0.66
N ALA A 76 6.54 15.74 0.50
CA ALA A 76 7.54 14.74 0.84
C ALA A 76 7.33 13.46 0.01
N VAL A 77 6.08 13.03 -0.15
CA VAL A 77 5.71 11.91 -1.04
C VAL A 77 6.08 12.23 -2.50
N ALA A 78 5.82 13.44 -2.98
CA ALA A 78 6.19 13.86 -4.33
C ALA A 78 7.72 13.77 -4.58
N ARG A 79 8.54 14.19 -3.61
CA ARG A 79 10.00 14.05 -3.69
C ARG A 79 10.46 12.58 -3.63
N ALA A 80 9.82 11.76 -2.79
CA ALA A 80 10.10 10.34 -2.71
C ALA A 80 9.74 9.62 -4.02
N TYR A 81 8.62 9.99 -4.64
CA TYR A 81 8.18 9.44 -5.92
C TYR A 81 9.19 9.64 -7.04
N GLY A 82 9.89 10.77 -7.09
CA GLY A 82 10.98 11.00 -8.04
C GLY A 82 12.10 9.95 -7.93
N ARG A 83 12.49 9.58 -6.70
CA ARG A 83 13.50 8.53 -6.45
C ARG A 83 12.98 7.15 -6.80
N VAL A 84 11.75 6.84 -6.40
CA VAL A 84 11.06 5.57 -6.73
C VAL A 84 10.97 5.40 -8.25
N TYR A 85 10.53 6.43 -8.97
CA TYR A 85 10.44 6.42 -10.43
C TYR A 85 11.80 6.16 -11.08
N ALA A 86 12.86 6.86 -10.62
CA ALA A 86 14.22 6.67 -11.12
C ALA A 86 14.70 5.22 -10.93
N ALA A 87 14.49 4.65 -9.73
CA ALA A 87 14.87 3.26 -9.43
C ALA A 87 14.12 2.25 -10.32
N VAL A 88 12.80 2.42 -10.51
CA VAL A 88 12.01 1.58 -11.40
C VAL A 88 12.46 1.69 -12.86
N ALA A 89 12.79 2.90 -13.32
CA ALA A 89 13.27 3.14 -14.68
C ALA A 89 14.65 2.49 -14.92
N SER A 90 15.57 2.61 -13.96
CA SER A 90 16.89 1.96 -13.99
C SER A 90 16.80 0.44 -13.98
N ALA A 91 15.76 -0.13 -13.34
CA ALA A 91 15.45 -1.55 -13.39
C ALA A 91 14.75 -2.00 -14.70
N GLY A 92 14.66 -1.13 -15.71
CA GLY A 92 14.07 -1.44 -17.02
C GLY A 92 12.55 -1.55 -17.03
N ARG A 93 11.86 -1.12 -15.95
CA ARG A 93 10.40 -1.19 -15.83
C ARG A 93 9.73 0.15 -16.14
N LYS A 94 8.49 0.10 -16.64
CA LYS A 94 7.69 1.30 -16.93
C LYS A 94 6.79 1.66 -15.74
N ALA A 95 6.85 2.91 -15.28
CA ALA A 95 5.95 3.47 -14.27
C ALA A 95 4.70 4.10 -14.93
N ARG A 96 3.78 3.28 -15.44
CA ARG A 96 2.56 3.72 -16.13
C ARG A 96 1.35 2.87 -15.76
N GLY A 97 0.15 3.41 -15.95
CA GLY A 97 -1.11 2.71 -15.65
C GLY A 97 -1.24 2.40 -14.16
N ARG A 98 -1.77 1.22 -13.82
CA ARG A 98 -1.91 0.73 -12.44
C ARG A 98 -0.63 0.90 -11.61
N ARG A 99 0.52 0.56 -12.19
CA ARG A 99 1.81 0.66 -11.50
C ARG A 99 2.15 2.08 -11.03
N ALA A 100 1.69 3.13 -11.71
CA ALA A 100 1.94 4.49 -11.24
C ALA A 100 1.27 4.77 -9.88
N VAL A 101 0.11 4.16 -9.63
CA VAL A 101 -0.62 4.24 -8.37
C VAL A 101 0.10 3.44 -7.28
N ASP A 102 0.53 2.20 -7.59
CA ASP A 102 1.33 1.38 -6.66
C ASP A 102 2.62 2.11 -6.25
N LEU A 103 3.31 2.77 -7.19
CA LEU A 103 4.53 3.53 -6.89
C LEU A 103 4.28 4.78 -6.03
N LEU A 104 3.07 5.35 -6.02
CA LEU A 104 2.71 6.40 -5.06
C LEU A 104 2.50 5.84 -3.65
N ILE A 105 1.98 4.61 -3.51
CA ILE A 105 1.92 3.90 -2.22
C ILE A 105 3.34 3.67 -1.70
N ALA A 106 4.24 3.15 -2.55
CA ALA A 106 5.65 2.96 -2.20
C ALA A 106 6.34 4.29 -1.83
N ALA A 107 6.10 5.36 -2.59
CA ALA A 107 6.62 6.69 -2.27
C ALA A 107 6.11 7.23 -0.93
N THR A 108 4.87 6.89 -0.55
CA THR A 108 4.30 7.23 0.76
C THR A 108 5.04 6.50 1.88
N ALA A 109 5.34 5.20 1.72
CA ALA A 109 6.13 4.44 2.68
C ALA A 109 7.56 5.01 2.83
N VAL A 110 8.21 5.33 1.70
CA VAL A 110 9.54 5.97 1.68
C VAL A 110 9.53 7.33 2.39
N ALA A 111 8.52 8.17 2.15
CA ALA A 111 8.42 9.47 2.78
C ALA A 111 8.15 9.38 4.29
N ALA A 112 7.39 8.37 4.72
CA ALA A 112 7.09 8.10 6.12
C ALA A 112 8.17 7.28 6.85
N ALA A 113 9.21 6.83 6.14
CA ALA A 113 10.30 6.00 6.65
C ALA A 113 9.81 4.72 7.37
N VAL A 114 8.85 4.03 6.76
CA VAL A 114 8.31 2.74 7.24
C VAL A 114 8.38 1.68 6.14
N PRO A 115 8.49 0.38 6.48
CA PRO A 115 8.40 -0.69 5.50
C PRO A 115 7.02 -0.74 4.85
N LEU A 116 6.97 -1.28 3.63
CA LEU A 116 5.75 -1.56 2.88
C LEU A 116 5.40 -3.04 2.96
N TYR A 117 4.20 -3.34 3.46
CA TYR A 117 3.63 -4.67 3.51
C TYR A 117 2.71 -4.88 2.32
N SER A 118 2.93 -5.98 1.58
CA SER A 118 2.17 -6.29 0.37
C SER A 118 1.95 -7.79 0.21
N ARG A 119 0.81 -8.17 -0.36
CA ARG A 119 0.59 -9.54 -0.87
C ARG A 119 1.13 -9.76 -2.28
N ASN A 120 1.60 -8.68 -2.93
CA ASN A 120 2.12 -8.68 -4.29
C ASN A 120 3.50 -7.98 -4.36
N PRO A 121 4.53 -8.46 -3.63
CA PRO A 121 5.83 -7.78 -3.53
C PRO A 121 6.51 -7.53 -4.88
N ASP A 122 6.24 -8.37 -5.89
CA ASP A 122 6.79 -8.23 -7.25
C ASP A 122 6.37 -6.92 -7.95
N ASP A 123 5.23 -6.34 -7.58
CA ASP A 123 4.80 -5.04 -8.10
C ASP A 123 5.82 -3.94 -7.76
N PHE A 124 6.57 -4.12 -6.67
CA PHE A 124 7.57 -3.20 -6.15
C PHE A 124 9.01 -3.55 -6.51
N ALA A 125 9.26 -4.64 -7.27
CA ALA A 125 10.60 -5.21 -7.49
C ALA A 125 11.82 -4.25 -7.50
N GLY A 126 12.03 -3.29 -8.39
CA GLY A 126 13.28 -2.49 -8.40
C GLY A 126 13.51 -1.47 -7.25
N LEU A 127 12.93 -1.66 -6.05
CA LEU A 127 12.90 -0.67 -4.97
C LEU A 127 13.64 -1.07 -3.68
N SER A 128 14.26 -2.24 -3.61
CA SER A 128 14.86 -2.77 -2.37
C SER A 128 15.94 -1.87 -1.75
N ASP A 129 16.63 -1.05 -2.55
CA ASP A 129 17.64 -0.09 -2.06
C ASP A 129 17.01 1.18 -1.44
N LEU A 130 15.72 1.43 -1.68
CA LEU A 130 14.99 2.61 -1.23
C LEU A 130 13.94 2.32 -0.16
N LEU A 131 13.39 1.10 -0.17
CA LEU A 131 12.23 0.71 0.61
C LEU A 131 12.33 -0.76 0.99
N GLU A 132 12.20 -1.04 2.28
CA GLU A 132 11.96 -2.40 2.76
C GLU A 132 10.54 -2.84 2.39
N ILE A 133 10.44 -3.99 1.72
CA ILE A 133 9.18 -4.59 1.31
C ILE A 133 9.04 -5.91 2.05
N VAL A 134 7.95 -6.06 2.80
CA VAL A 134 7.62 -7.26 3.56
C VAL A 134 6.45 -7.97 2.86
N SER A 135 6.67 -9.23 2.48
CA SER A 135 5.61 -10.06 1.89
C SER A 135 4.76 -10.67 2.99
N VAL A 136 3.43 -10.63 2.82
CA VAL A 136 2.43 -11.24 3.72
C VAL A 136 1.32 -11.95 2.95
#